data_AF-A0A5Q4BGB9-F1
#
_entry.id   AF-A0A5Q4BGB9-F1
#
_cell.length_a   1.000
_cell.length_b   1.000
_cell.length_c   1.000
_cell.angle_alpha   90.00
_cell.angle_beta   90.00
_cell.angle_gamma   90.00
#
_symmetry.space_group_name_H-M   'P 1'
#
loop_
_entity.id
_entity.type
_entity.pdbx_description
1 polymer ?
#
loop_
_entity_poly.entity_id
_entity_poly.type
_entity_poly.pdbx_seq_one_letter_code
_entity_poly.pdbx_strand_id
1 'polypeptide(L)'
;MSTQPIGLTTIPKLLPVTGTFALPFAVYYAFLSLRVVGERLNDEHYLGQDSSEPGADPKKPSSPGANKLYLASRSHANFAENVPWAFVLASLVELNGGSRKALGWLLGGFLALRVVHAELGITQIQGTGNGRPVGYFGSIGVVGTLAAYGAYLVKGYWGY
;
A
#
# COMPACT_ATOMS: atom_id res chain seq x y z
N MET A 1 20.97 -25.54 -3.72
CA MET A 1 20.62 -24.15 -3.36
C MET A 1 21.43 -23.22 -4.26
N SER A 2 20.78 -22.32 -5.01
CA SER A 2 21.46 -21.44 -5.98
C SER A 2 22.29 -20.38 -5.23
N THR A 3 23.62 -20.50 -5.31
CA THR A 3 24.64 -19.61 -4.71
C THR A 3 24.93 -18.42 -5.62
N GLN A 4 23.91 -17.63 -5.91
CA GLN A 4 24.12 -16.36 -6.62
C GLN A 4 24.55 -15.29 -5.59
N PRO A 5 25.71 -14.63 -5.78
CA PRO A 5 26.23 -13.62 -4.84
C PRO A 5 25.25 -12.44 -4.67
N ILE A 6 25.29 -11.78 -3.50
CA ILE A 6 24.48 -10.61 -3.16
C ILE A 6 25.42 -9.45 -2.85
N GLY A 7 25.37 -8.39 -3.64
CA GLY A 7 26.28 -7.26 -3.45
C GLY A 7 27.74 -7.72 -3.44
N LEU A 8 28.58 -7.05 -2.64
CA LEU A 8 30.03 -7.30 -2.58
C LEU A 8 30.43 -8.52 -1.71
N THR A 9 29.49 -9.36 -1.23
CA THR A 9 29.79 -10.49 -0.31
C THR A 9 28.91 -11.74 -0.50
N THR A 10 29.29 -12.85 0.16
CA THR A 10 28.76 -14.23 -0.01
C THR A 10 27.65 -14.62 0.97
N ILE A 11 26.77 -13.70 1.38
CA ILE A 11 25.68 -14.01 2.32
C ILE A 11 24.49 -14.66 1.57
N PRO A 12 23.83 -15.70 2.12
CA PRO A 12 22.62 -16.28 1.52
C PRO A 12 21.46 -15.28 1.44
N LYS A 13 20.64 -15.39 0.38
CA LYS A 13 19.50 -14.48 0.12
C LYS A 13 18.42 -14.70 1.17
N LEU A 14 18.32 -13.78 2.14
CA LEU A 14 17.37 -13.87 3.25
C LEU A 14 15.94 -13.51 2.84
N LEU A 15 15.74 -12.50 1.97
CA LEU A 15 14.42 -12.01 1.54
C LEU A 15 14.32 -11.79 0.01
N PRO A 16 14.68 -12.78 -0.84
CA PRO A 16 14.70 -12.58 -2.28
C PRO A 16 13.33 -12.22 -2.88
N VAL A 17 12.23 -12.78 -2.39
CA VAL A 17 10.88 -12.51 -2.93
C VAL A 17 10.39 -11.16 -2.44
N THR A 18 10.39 -10.94 -1.13
CA THR A 18 9.94 -9.68 -0.53
C THR A 18 10.76 -8.50 -1.05
N GLY A 19 12.08 -8.67 -1.17
CA GLY A 19 12.98 -7.66 -1.75
C GLY A 19 12.70 -7.36 -3.22
N THR A 20 12.31 -8.36 -4.02
CA THR A 20 11.93 -8.14 -5.43
C THR A 20 10.69 -7.25 -5.55
N PHE A 21 9.71 -7.46 -4.67
CA PHE A 21 8.50 -6.64 -4.65
C PHE A 21 8.70 -5.25 -4.02
N ALA A 22 9.78 -5.01 -3.27
CA ALA A 22 10.04 -3.68 -2.72
C ALA A 22 10.11 -2.59 -3.80
N LEU A 23 10.72 -2.91 -4.95
CA LEU A 23 10.85 -1.96 -6.06
C LEU A 23 9.50 -1.49 -6.63
N PRO A 24 8.60 -2.36 -7.12
CA PRO A 24 7.32 -1.90 -7.69
C PRO A 24 6.43 -1.19 -6.66
N PHE A 25 6.44 -1.61 -5.40
CA PHE A 25 5.69 -0.91 -4.34
C PHE A 25 6.27 0.47 -4.05
N ALA A 26 7.60 0.62 -4.01
CA ALA A 26 8.25 1.91 -3.80
C ALA A 26 8.00 2.87 -4.98
N VAL A 27 8.04 2.37 -6.21
CA VAL A 27 7.70 3.15 -7.41
C VAL A 27 6.26 3.66 -7.31
N TYR A 28 5.31 2.81 -6.93
CA TYR A 28 3.92 3.23 -6.80
C TYR A 28 3.68 4.17 -5.62
N TYR A 29 4.37 3.97 -4.48
CA TYR A 29 4.39 4.91 -3.37
C TYR A 29 4.86 6.30 -3.82
N ALA A 30 5.99 6.37 -4.52
CA ALA A 30 6.54 7.61 -5.02
C ALA A 30 5.58 8.29 -6.00
N PHE A 31 4.94 7.52 -6.89
CA PHE A 31 3.91 8.04 -7.79
C PHE A 31 2.73 8.70 -7.04
N LEU A 32 2.18 8.02 -6.02
CA LEU A 32 1.10 8.58 -5.20
C LEU A 32 1.56 9.81 -4.41
N SER A 33 2.79 9.81 -3.91
CA SER A 33 3.38 10.95 -3.19
C SER A 33 3.52 12.17 -4.11
N LEU A 34 4.09 11.98 -5.30
CA LEU A 34 4.25 13.03 -6.31
C LEU A 34 2.90 13.58 -6.78
N ARG A 35 1.87 12.73 -6.90
CA ARG A 35 0.51 13.18 -7.18
C ARG A 35 -0.02 14.14 -6.11
N VAL A 36 0.18 13.81 -4.82
CA VAL A 36 -0.20 14.72 -3.72
C VAL A 36 0.54 16.05 -3.82
N VAL A 37 1.84 16.03 -4.11
CA VAL A 37 2.61 17.27 -4.30
C VAL A 37 2.08 18.10 -5.47
N GLY A 38 1.79 17.45 -6.61
CA GLY A 38 1.22 18.13 -7.77
C GLY A 38 -0.11 18.82 -7.46
N GLU A 39 -1.02 18.14 -6.76
CA GLU A 39 -2.29 18.75 -6.35
C GLU A 39 -2.09 19.89 -5.34
N ARG A 40 -1.12 19.82 -4.41
CA ARG A 40 -0.81 20.93 -3.49
C ARG A 40 -0.31 22.16 -4.20
N LEU A 41 0.54 21.98 -5.22
CA LEU A 41 1.05 23.09 -6.02
C LEU A 41 -0.06 23.73 -6.86
N ASN A 42 -1.01 22.93 -7.35
CA ASN A 42 -2.15 23.41 -8.13
C ASN A 42 -3.21 24.13 -7.28
N ASP A 43 -3.41 23.71 -6.04
CA ASP A 43 -4.47 24.22 -5.14
C ASP A 43 -3.97 25.29 -4.16
N GLU A 44 -2.69 25.71 -4.29
CA GLU A 44 -1.95 26.68 -3.44
C GLU A 44 -2.01 26.40 -1.91
N HIS A 45 -2.55 25.26 -1.50
CA HIS A 45 -2.63 24.81 -0.12
C HIS A 45 -1.41 23.96 0.25
N TYR A 46 -0.41 24.62 0.83
CA TYR A 46 0.86 23.99 1.13
C TYR A 46 0.76 22.96 2.26
N LEU A 47 0.15 23.27 3.41
CA LEU A 47 -0.07 22.34 4.54
C LEU A 47 -1.14 22.90 5.49
N GLY A 48 -2.14 22.08 5.86
CA GLY A 48 -3.09 22.33 6.96
C GLY A 48 -3.87 23.64 6.90
N GLN A 49 -5.11 23.59 6.40
CA GLN A 49 -6.20 24.43 6.89
C GLN A 49 -7.53 23.76 6.51
N ASP A 50 -8.44 23.77 7.48
CA ASP A 50 -9.80 23.28 7.34
C ASP A 50 -10.45 23.83 6.07
N SER A 51 -11.17 22.98 5.35
CA SER A 51 -12.05 23.38 4.24
C SER A 51 -13.28 24.17 4.70
N SER A 52 -13.12 24.98 5.74
CA SER A 52 -14.10 25.95 6.21
C SER A 52 -13.33 27.20 6.57
N GLU A 53 -13.15 28.09 5.58
CA GLU A 53 -12.96 29.50 5.87
C GLU A 53 -14.06 29.89 6.88
N PRO A 54 -13.76 30.52 8.02
CA PRO A 54 -14.78 31.14 8.85
C PRO A 54 -15.38 32.31 8.05
N GLY A 55 -16.43 32.03 7.28
CA GLY A 55 -17.01 32.96 6.32
C GLY A 55 -17.35 32.38 4.95
N ALA A 56 -17.01 31.11 4.67
CA ALA A 56 -17.43 30.46 3.44
C ALA A 56 -18.96 30.29 3.42
N ASP A 57 -19.58 31.01 2.48
CA ASP A 57 -20.99 30.93 2.14
C ASP A 57 -21.42 29.45 2.00
N PRO A 58 -22.43 28.96 2.74
CA PRO A 58 -22.86 27.54 2.72
C PRO A 58 -23.39 27.06 1.35
N LYS A 59 -23.38 27.95 0.34
CA LYS A 59 -23.77 27.69 -1.06
C LYS A 59 -22.59 27.61 -2.02
N LYS A 60 -21.35 27.84 -1.59
CA LYS A 60 -20.18 27.70 -2.47
C LYS A 60 -19.79 26.22 -2.50
N PRO A 61 -19.90 25.51 -3.64
CA PRO A 61 -19.41 24.16 -3.72
C PRO A 61 -17.91 24.18 -3.39
N SER A 62 -17.47 23.29 -2.51
CA SER A 62 -16.06 23.07 -2.23
C SER A 62 -15.29 23.06 -3.55
N SER A 63 -14.22 23.86 -3.63
CA SER A 63 -13.43 24.00 -4.85
C SER A 63 -13.12 22.61 -5.42
N PRO A 64 -13.28 22.37 -6.73
CA PRO A 64 -12.97 21.08 -7.35
C PRO A 64 -11.55 20.59 -7.03
N GLY A 65 -10.61 21.51 -6.76
CA GLY A 65 -9.24 21.24 -6.30
C GLY A 65 -9.15 20.66 -4.89
N ALA A 66 -9.92 21.18 -3.92
CA ALA A 66 -9.94 20.67 -2.55
C ALA A 66 -10.40 19.20 -2.49
N ASN A 67 -11.33 18.80 -3.36
CA ASN A 67 -11.75 17.39 -3.47
C ASN A 67 -10.64 16.51 -4.05
N LYS A 68 -9.93 16.97 -5.10
CA LYS A 68 -8.83 16.20 -5.71
C LYS A 68 -7.64 16.04 -4.76
N LEU A 69 -7.22 17.10 -4.09
CA LEU A 69 -6.16 17.05 -3.09
C LEU A 69 -6.52 16.13 -1.93
N TYR A 70 -7.78 16.16 -1.47
CA TYR A 70 -8.29 15.24 -0.47
C TYR A 70 -8.21 13.79 -0.93
N LEU A 71 -8.74 13.46 -2.12
CA LEU A 71 -8.71 12.09 -2.66
C LEU A 71 -7.28 11.59 -2.88
N ALA A 72 -6.40 12.43 -3.43
CA ALA A 72 -4.98 12.11 -3.59
C ALA A 72 -4.32 11.82 -2.23
N SER A 73 -4.54 12.68 -1.23
CA SER A 73 -3.98 12.52 0.11
C SER A 73 -4.49 11.25 0.80
N ARG A 74 -5.78 10.94 0.67
CA ARG A 74 -6.37 9.70 1.20
C ARG A 74 -5.82 8.46 0.52
N SER A 75 -5.60 8.50 -0.80
CA SER A 75 -5.01 7.38 -1.54
C SER A 75 -3.57 7.09 -1.10
N HIS A 76 -2.74 8.13 -0.95
CA HIS A 76 -1.36 8.00 -0.50
C HIS A 76 -1.27 7.53 0.95
N ALA A 77 -2.07 8.13 1.85
CA ALA A 77 -2.11 7.73 3.26
C ALA A 77 -2.53 6.26 3.42
N ASN A 78 -3.58 5.81 2.72
CA ASN A 78 -4.01 4.41 2.79
C ASN A 78 -2.91 3.44 2.35
N PHE A 79 -2.19 3.76 1.27
CA PHE A 79 -1.07 2.95 0.80
C PHE A 79 0.05 2.93 1.85
N ALA A 80 0.43 4.09 2.39
CA ALA A 80 1.48 4.24 3.38
C ALA A 80 1.19 3.53 4.71
N GLU A 81 -0.07 3.48 5.12
CA GLU A 81 -0.49 2.82 6.37
C GLU A 81 -0.52 1.30 6.24
N ASN A 82 -0.86 0.77 5.07
CA ASN A 82 -1.12 -0.65 4.93
C ASN A 82 0.04 -1.46 4.33
N VAL A 83 0.79 -0.87 3.40
CA VAL A 83 1.85 -1.61 2.69
C VAL A 83 2.98 -2.05 3.62
N PRO A 84 3.45 -1.23 4.59
CA PRO A 84 4.45 -1.66 5.55
C PRO A 84 4.03 -2.92 6.31
N TRP A 85 2.77 -3.04 6.72
CA TRP A 85 2.27 -4.24 7.39
C TRP A 85 2.38 -5.50 6.53
N ALA A 86 2.04 -5.41 5.25
CA ALA A 86 2.19 -6.54 4.34
C ALA A 86 3.66 -6.95 4.18
N PHE A 87 4.58 -5.98 4.11
CA PHE A 87 6.03 -6.26 3.99
C PHE A 87 6.63 -6.83 5.28
N VAL A 88 6.20 -6.37 6.45
CA VAL A 88 6.61 -6.95 7.74
C VAL A 88 6.18 -8.42 7.80
N LEU A 89 4.91 -8.71 7.52
CA LEU A 89 4.39 -10.08 7.57
C LEU A 89 5.01 -10.97 6.49
N ALA A 90 5.18 -10.47 5.27
CA ALA A 90 5.85 -11.21 4.19
C ALA A 90 7.30 -11.54 4.55
N SER A 91 8.02 -10.61 5.17
CA SER A 91 9.39 -10.85 5.66
C SER A 91 9.41 -11.95 6.72
N LEU A 92 8.48 -11.91 7.69
CA LEU A 92 8.36 -12.97 8.70
C LEU A 92 8.06 -14.33 8.07
N VAL A 93 7.13 -14.38 7.12
CA VAL A 93 6.79 -15.62 6.41
C VAL A 93 7.99 -16.17 5.63
N GLU A 94 8.71 -15.30 4.89
CA GLU A 94 9.86 -15.71 4.09
C GLU A 94 11.03 -16.20 4.95
N LEU A 95 11.33 -15.50 6.05
CA LEU A 95 12.37 -15.90 7.01
C LEU A 95 12.05 -17.21 7.71
N ASN A 96 10.78 -17.51 7.97
CA ASN A 96 10.33 -18.78 8.56
C ASN A 96 10.16 -19.92 7.52
N GLY A 97 10.71 -19.76 6.31
CA GLY A 97 10.71 -20.81 5.29
C GLY A 97 9.42 -20.91 4.47
N GLY A 98 8.63 -19.84 4.41
CA GLY A 98 7.42 -19.77 3.62
C GLY A 98 7.66 -20.00 2.11
N SER A 99 6.62 -20.48 1.44
CA SER A 99 6.65 -20.77 0.01
C SER A 99 6.86 -19.50 -0.81
N ARG A 100 7.98 -19.45 -1.53
CA ARG A 100 8.33 -18.33 -2.43
C ARG A 100 7.26 -18.07 -3.48
N LYS A 101 6.63 -19.13 -4.00
CA LYS A 101 5.54 -19.02 -4.99
C LYS A 101 4.30 -18.40 -4.36
N ALA A 102 3.94 -18.82 -3.15
CA ALA A 102 2.80 -18.25 -2.43
C ALA A 102 3.04 -16.77 -2.11
N LEU A 103 4.22 -16.42 -1.59
CA LEU A 103 4.61 -15.04 -1.33
C LEU A 103 4.57 -14.17 -2.59
N GLY A 104 5.05 -14.68 -3.72
CA GLY A 104 5.00 -13.96 -4.99
C GLY A 104 3.56 -13.66 -5.44
N TRP A 105 2.65 -14.63 -5.32
CA TRP A 105 1.24 -14.40 -5.62
C TRP A 105 0.56 -13.45 -4.63
N LEU A 106 0.86 -13.56 -3.34
CA LEU A 106 0.31 -12.69 -2.30
C LEU A 106 0.76 -11.24 -2.49
N LEU A 107 2.06 -10.99 -2.66
CA LEU A 107 2.61 -9.64 -2.85
C LEU A 107 2.21 -9.04 -4.21
N GLY A 108 2.22 -9.84 -5.29
CA GLY A 108 1.76 -9.40 -6.60
C GLY A 108 0.26 -9.07 -6.62
N GLY A 109 -0.56 -9.95 -6.03
CA GLY A 109 -1.99 -9.72 -5.88
C GLY A 109 -2.28 -8.51 -5.00
N PHE A 110 -1.54 -8.33 -3.91
CA PHE A 110 -1.66 -7.17 -3.04
C PHE A 110 -1.35 -5.86 -3.78
N LEU A 111 -0.31 -5.83 -4.61
CA LEU A 111 0.01 -4.65 -5.41
C LEU A 111 -1.15 -4.31 -6.36
N ALA A 112 -1.67 -5.30 -7.08
CA ALA A 112 -2.80 -5.12 -7.98
C ALA A 112 -4.04 -4.59 -7.23
N LEU A 113 -4.35 -5.15 -6.06
CA LEU A 113 -5.44 -4.69 -5.21
C LEU A 113 -5.24 -3.24 -4.75
N ARG A 114 -4.00 -2.84 -4.45
CA ARG A 114 -3.67 -1.45 -4.07
C ARG A 114 -3.87 -0.48 -5.21
N VAL A 115 -3.45 -0.85 -6.42
CA VAL A 115 -3.68 -0.05 -7.62
C VAL A 115 -5.18 0.07 -7.92
N VAL A 116 -5.93 -1.04 -7.84
CA VAL A 116 -7.40 -1.02 -8.01
C VAL A 116 -8.08 -0.15 -6.95
N HIS A 117 -7.65 -0.23 -5.68
CA HIS A 117 -8.20 0.59 -4.60
C HIS A 117 -8.01 2.08 -4.85
N ALA A 118 -6.80 2.48 -5.24
CA ALA A 118 -6.45 3.87 -5.45
C ALA A 118 -7.06 4.41 -6.76
N GLU A 119 -6.80 3.78 -7.90
CA GLU A 119 -7.14 4.31 -9.23
C GLU A 119 -8.61 4.06 -9.65
N LEU A 120 -9.17 2.92 -9.26
CA LEU A 120 -10.56 2.53 -9.61
C LEU A 120 -11.53 2.68 -8.43
N GLY A 121 -11.05 3.14 -7.27
CA GLY A 121 -11.82 3.37 -6.07
C GLY A 121 -11.82 4.83 -5.66
N ILE A 122 -10.71 5.26 -5.05
CA ILE A 122 -10.60 6.58 -4.40
C ILE A 122 -10.55 7.72 -5.43
N THR A 123 -9.81 7.59 -6.53
CA THR A 123 -9.65 8.68 -7.51
C THR A 123 -10.83 8.81 -8.49
N GLN A 124 -11.82 7.93 -8.41
CA GLN A 124 -13.07 8.06 -9.18
C GLN A 124 -13.92 9.22 -8.65
N ILE A 125 -14.86 9.71 -9.47
CA ILE A 125 -15.71 10.85 -9.12
C ILE A 125 -16.40 10.60 -7.76
N GLN A 126 -16.17 11.52 -6.81
CA GLN A 126 -16.66 11.46 -5.43
C GLN A 126 -16.14 10.28 -4.58
N GLY A 127 -15.11 9.53 -5.02
CA GLY A 127 -14.57 8.38 -4.27
C GLY A 127 -15.54 7.20 -4.17
N THR A 128 -16.49 7.11 -5.09
CA THR A 128 -17.56 6.09 -5.13
C THR A 128 -17.21 4.88 -6.01
N GLY A 129 -15.97 4.77 -6.48
CA GLY A 129 -15.56 3.69 -7.38
C GLY A 129 -15.66 2.30 -6.72
N ASN A 130 -16.23 1.34 -7.44
CA ASN A 130 -16.36 -0.06 -7.00
C ASN A 130 -15.01 -0.75 -6.72
N GLY A 131 -13.89 -0.17 -7.18
CA GLY A 131 -12.54 -0.63 -6.81
C GLY A 131 -12.22 -0.44 -5.33
N ARG A 132 -12.93 0.43 -4.61
CA ARG A 132 -12.71 0.70 -3.18
C ARG A 132 -13.00 -0.51 -2.30
N PRO A 133 -14.21 -1.12 -2.29
CA PRO A 133 -14.48 -2.31 -1.46
C PRO A 133 -13.63 -3.51 -1.89
N VAL A 134 -13.48 -3.76 -3.19
CA VAL A 134 -12.69 -4.88 -3.71
C VAL A 134 -11.23 -4.76 -3.27
N GLY A 135 -10.63 -3.59 -3.49
CA GLY A 135 -9.25 -3.32 -3.09
C GLY A 135 -9.04 -3.36 -1.58
N TYR A 136 -10.02 -2.89 -0.79
CA TYR A 136 -9.94 -2.88 0.68
C TYR A 136 -10.05 -4.28 1.28
N PHE A 137 -11.15 -5.00 0.98
CA PHE A 137 -11.37 -6.35 1.54
C PHE A 137 -10.37 -7.35 0.99
N GLY A 138 -9.98 -7.24 -0.29
CA GLY A 138 -8.90 -8.04 -0.84
C GLY A 138 -7.58 -7.78 -0.12
N SER A 139 -7.26 -6.51 0.14
CA SER A 139 -6.02 -6.15 0.85
C SER A 139 -5.98 -6.68 2.28
N ILE A 140 -7.07 -6.56 3.03
CA ILE A 140 -7.19 -7.14 4.38
C ILE A 140 -7.08 -8.66 4.30
N GLY A 141 -7.71 -9.28 3.29
CA GLY A 141 -7.59 -10.71 3.04
C GLY A 141 -6.15 -11.15 2.86
N VAL A 142 -5.35 -10.41 2.07
CA VAL A 142 -3.92 -10.73 1.90
C VAL A 142 -3.13 -10.56 3.18
N VAL A 143 -3.33 -9.45 3.91
CA VAL A 143 -2.64 -9.22 5.20
C VAL A 143 -3.00 -10.31 6.21
N GLY A 144 -4.28 -10.65 6.34
CA GLY A 144 -4.75 -11.75 7.18
C GLY A 144 -4.20 -13.10 6.76
N THR A 145 -4.09 -13.35 5.45
CA THR A 145 -3.47 -14.59 4.92
C THR A 145 -1.99 -14.66 5.27
N LEU A 146 -1.24 -13.56 5.12
CA LEU A 146 0.17 -13.51 5.52
C LEU A 146 0.34 -13.73 7.02
N ALA A 147 -0.51 -13.12 7.85
CA ALA A 147 -0.49 -13.29 9.30
C ALA A 147 -0.80 -14.75 9.70
N ALA A 148 -1.87 -15.33 9.15
CA ALA A 148 -2.24 -16.72 9.40
C ALA A 148 -1.17 -17.69 8.91
N TYR A 149 -0.57 -17.42 7.75
CA TYR A 149 0.51 -18.26 7.22
C TYR A 149 1.77 -18.18 8.09
N GLY A 150 2.15 -16.98 8.53
CA GLY A 150 3.26 -16.78 9.45
C GLY A 150 3.04 -17.54 10.76
N ALA A 151 1.86 -17.39 11.37
CA ALA A 151 1.48 -18.11 12.58
C ALA A 151 1.52 -19.64 12.39
N TYR A 152 1.03 -20.14 11.24
CA TYR A 152 1.08 -21.57 10.91
C TYR A 152 2.50 -22.11 10.83
N LEU A 153 3.45 -21.37 10.27
CA LEU A 153 4.85 -21.78 10.16
C LEU A 153 5.52 -21.91 11.54
N VAL A 154 5.11 -21.10 12.51
CA VAL A 154 5.70 -21.07 13.86
C VAL A 154 4.82 -21.75 14.91
N LYS A 155 3.78 -22.48 14.51
CA LYS A 155 2.80 -23.10 15.43
C LYS A 155 3.43 -24.00 16.50
N GLY A 156 4.57 -24.64 16.19
CA GLY A 156 5.31 -25.48 17.13
C GLY A 156 5.80 -24.75 18.39
N TYR A 157 5.98 -23.42 18.31
CA TYR A 157 6.35 -22.60 19.48
C TYR A 157 5.17 -22.32 20.41
N TRP A 158 3.95 -22.66 20.00
CA TRP A 158 2.73 -22.44 20.77
C TRP A 158 2.36 -23.66 21.63
N GLY A 159 3.19 -24.72 21.61
CA GLY A 159 2.94 -25.96 22.34
C GLY A 159 2.01 -26.94 21.64
N TYR A 160 1.81 -26.80 20.33
CA TYR A 160 0.98 -27.67 19.47
C TYR A 160 1.75 -28.22 18.28
#